data_AF-A0A936Z322-F1
#
_entry.id   AF-A0A936Z322-F1
#
_cell.length_a   1.000
_cell.length_b   1.000
_cell.length_c   1.000
_cell.angle_alpha   90.00
_cell.angle_beta   90.00
_cell.angle_gamma   90.00
#
_symmetry.space_group_name_H-M   'P 1'
#
loop_
_entity.id
_entity.type
_entity.pdbx_description
1 polymer ?
#
loop_
_entity_poly.entity_id
_entity_poly.type
_entity_poly.pdbx_seq_one_letter_code
_entity_poly.pdbx_strand_id
1 'polypeptide(L)'
;MSTPHRHSALGARAGAAASVQESSEEDQGFGRYCPTGLLASFALLMAGRGRCVNTDMMLGDREYAMWQLACARATDDPELEAIATRLFAYFDDPQHSAMPVLGTA
;
A
#
# COMPACT_ATOMS: atom_id res chain seq x y z
N MET A 1 24.88 -47.18 -20.96
CA MET A 1 23.52 -47.72 -20.72
C MET A 1 22.64 -46.60 -20.20
N SER A 2 21.46 -46.47 -20.79
CA SER A 2 20.51 -45.37 -20.72
C SER A 2 19.88 -45.14 -19.34
N THR A 3 19.43 -43.91 -19.10
CA THR A 3 18.43 -43.53 -18.09
C THR A 3 17.18 -44.39 -18.15
N PRO A 4 16.43 -44.50 -17.05
CA PRO A 4 15.03 -44.10 -17.15
C PRO A 4 14.54 -43.21 -16.01
N HIS A 5 13.42 -42.58 -16.35
CA HIS A 5 12.72 -41.47 -15.75
C HIS A 5 11.40 -41.99 -15.12
N ARG A 6 10.85 -41.23 -14.15
CA ARG A 6 9.43 -41.21 -13.68
C ARG A 6 8.98 -42.33 -12.72
N HIS A 7 7.96 -42.15 -11.87
CA HIS A 7 7.08 -41.02 -11.49
C HIS A 7 6.43 -41.35 -10.13
N SER A 8 6.10 -40.29 -9.40
CA SER A 8 5.14 -40.08 -8.30
C SER A 8 4.18 -41.17 -7.79
N ALA A 9 4.04 -41.24 -6.45
CA ALA A 9 2.77 -41.35 -5.70
C ALA A 9 3.07 -41.22 -4.18
N LEU A 10 2.64 -40.13 -3.51
CA LEU A 10 1.41 -39.98 -2.71
C LEU A 10 1.57 -40.40 -1.22
N GLY A 11 1.43 -39.44 -0.29
CA GLY A 11 1.35 -39.69 1.16
C GLY A 11 1.82 -38.50 1.99
N ALA A 12 0.95 -37.51 2.24
CA ALA A 12 0.31 -37.30 3.54
C ALA A 12 1.18 -36.61 4.62
N ARG A 13 1.04 -35.28 4.65
CA ARG A 13 0.86 -34.42 5.84
C ARG A 13 1.82 -34.60 7.02
N ALA A 14 2.73 -33.64 7.20
CA ALA A 14 2.82 -32.77 8.38
C ALA A 14 4.14 -31.99 8.38
N GLY A 15 4.04 -30.67 8.52
CA GLY A 15 5.03 -29.84 9.23
C GLY A 15 6.48 -29.88 8.75
N ALA A 16 6.83 -28.99 7.83
CA ALA A 16 8.11 -28.29 7.89
C ALA A 16 7.93 -26.97 7.17
N ALA A 17 7.80 -25.93 7.98
CA ALA A 17 7.61 -24.54 7.62
C ALA A 17 8.42 -24.16 6.37
N ALA A 18 7.72 -23.66 5.35
CA ALA A 18 8.34 -22.73 4.44
C ALA A 18 8.83 -21.57 5.32
N SER A 19 10.13 -21.50 5.53
CA SER A 19 10.80 -20.33 6.09
C SER A 19 10.68 -19.20 5.09
N VAL A 20 9.48 -18.62 4.99
CA VAL A 20 9.31 -17.22 4.64
C VAL A 20 9.62 -16.48 5.91
N GLN A 21 10.91 -16.23 6.10
CA GLN A 21 11.38 -15.22 7.02
C GLN A 21 11.47 -13.93 6.19
N GLU A 22 10.32 -13.29 5.98
CA GLU A 22 10.31 -11.87 5.66
C GLU A 22 10.32 -11.15 7.01
N SER A 23 11.36 -10.35 7.21
CA SER A 23 11.75 -9.77 8.50
C SER A 23 10.59 -9.07 9.20
N SER A 24 10.40 -9.41 10.48
CA SER A 24 9.66 -8.59 11.42
C SER A 24 10.35 -7.24 11.57
N GLU A 25 9.78 -6.23 10.94
CA GLU A 25 9.81 -4.85 11.41
C GLU A 25 8.39 -4.32 11.25
N GLU A 26 7.52 -4.65 12.21
CA GLU A 26 6.39 -3.79 12.56
C GLU A 26 6.98 -2.52 13.19
N ASP A 27 7.64 -1.72 12.37
CA ASP A 27 8.07 -0.38 12.72
C ASP A 27 6.81 0.48 12.80
N GLN A 28 6.22 0.53 13.99
CA GLN A 28 5.29 1.58 14.39
C GLN A 28 6.01 2.92 14.58
N GLY A 29 6.99 3.21 13.72
CA GLY A 29 7.64 4.48 13.59
C GLY A 29 6.75 5.40 12.80
N PHE A 30 6.12 6.35 13.50
CA PHE A 30 5.69 7.63 12.92
C PHE A 30 6.93 8.44 12.49
N GLY A 31 7.70 7.86 11.56
CA GLY A 31 9.02 8.25 11.10
C GLY A 31 9.06 8.29 9.57
N ARG A 32 8.09 9.00 8.98
CA ARG A 32 8.18 9.70 7.68
C ARG A 32 8.70 8.89 6.49
N TYR A 33 8.18 7.69 6.26
CA TYR A 33 8.30 7.06 4.95
C TYR A 33 7.18 7.62 4.04
N CYS A 34 7.55 8.30 2.95
CA CYS A 34 6.57 8.76 1.97
C CYS A 34 5.75 7.55 1.48
N PRO A 35 4.41 7.60 1.45
CA PRO A 35 3.55 6.47 1.12
C PRO A 35 3.52 6.23 -0.40
N THR A 36 4.67 6.31 -1.06
CA THR A 36 4.80 6.23 -2.52
C THR A 36 4.34 4.87 -3.05
N GLY A 37 4.66 3.78 -2.35
CA GLY A 37 4.16 2.45 -2.72
C GLY A 37 2.65 2.31 -2.57
N LEU A 38 2.09 2.91 -1.51
CA LEU A 38 0.66 2.85 -1.20
C LEU A 38 -0.14 3.75 -2.17
N LEU A 39 0.40 4.90 -2.53
CA LEU A 39 -0.10 5.79 -3.58
C LEU A 39 -0.03 5.16 -4.97
N ALA A 40 1.05 4.45 -5.30
CA ALA A 40 1.17 3.74 -6.57
C ALA A 40 0.10 2.65 -6.71
N SER A 41 -0.10 1.82 -5.68
CA SER A 41 -1.16 0.80 -5.65
C SER A 41 -2.54 1.43 -5.77
N PHE A 42 -2.79 2.53 -5.05
CA PHE A 42 -4.04 3.30 -5.17
C PHE A 42 -4.29 3.79 -6.60
N ALA A 43 -3.28 4.40 -7.24
CA ALA A 43 -3.40 4.90 -8.61
C ALA A 43 -3.67 3.76 -9.60
N LEU A 44 -3.03 2.59 -9.43
CA LEU A 44 -3.25 1.42 -10.28
C LEU A 44 -4.67 0.86 -10.13
N LEU A 45 -5.19 0.73 -8.91
CA LEU A 45 -6.54 0.24 -8.66
C LEU A 45 -7.61 1.20 -9.18
N MET A 46 -7.39 2.51 -9.05
CA MET A 46 -8.26 3.54 -9.62
C MET A 46 -8.19 3.56 -11.15
N ALA A 47 -6.99 3.40 -11.74
CA ALA A 47 -6.80 3.32 -13.18
C ALA A 47 -7.48 2.08 -13.78
N GLY A 48 -7.47 0.95 -13.06
CA GLY A 48 -8.22 -0.26 -13.43
C GLY A 48 -9.75 -0.03 -13.52
N ARG A 49 -10.26 1.05 -12.93
CA ARG A 49 -11.66 1.49 -12.99
C ARG A 49 -11.92 2.64 -13.94
N GLY A 50 -10.91 3.05 -14.71
CA GLY A 50 -11.01 4.18 -15.64
C GLY A 50 -10.84 5.55 -14.98
N ARG A 51 -10.39 5.62 -13.71
CA ARG A 51 -10.07 6.88 -13.04
C ARG A 51 -8.57 6.98 -12.78
N CYS A 52 -7.84 7.71 -13.61
CA CYS A 52 -6.43 7.97 -13.35
C CYS A 52 -6.28 9.05 -12.25
N VAL A 53 -5.40 8.80 -11.28
CA VAL A 53 -5.12 9.73 -10.19
C VAL A 53 -3.66 10.18 -10.27
N ASN A 54 -3.42 11.48 -10.05
CA ASN A 54 -2.06 12.01 -10.00
C ASN A 54 -1.54 11.97 -8.54
N THR A 55 -0.60 11.07 -8.27
CA THR A 55 -0.02 10.87 -6.94
C THR A 55 0.84 12.04 -6.48
N ASP A 56 1.49 12.75 -7.41
CA ASP A 56 2.25 13.98 -7.13
C ASP A 56 1.30 15.09 -6.65
N MET A 57 0.15 15.24 -7.31
CA MET A 57 -0.89 16.18 -6.89
C MET A 57 -1.51 15.79 -5.55
N MET A 58 -1.66 14.50 -5.23
CA MET A 58 -2.10 14.08 -3.89
C MET A 58 -1.09 14.43 -2.81
N LEU A 59 0.21 14.35 -3.09
CA LEU A 59 1.25 14.71 -2.13
C LEU A 59 1.39 16.23 -1.94
N GLY A 60 1.12 17.02 -2.98
CA GLY A 60 1.19 18.48 -2.94
C GLY A 60 -0.10 19.19 -2.50
N ASP A 61 -1.27 18.54 -2.66
CA ASP A 61 -2.58 19.10 -2.34
C ASP A 61 -3.41 18.10 -1.52
N ARG A 62 -3.55 18.41 -0.23
CA ARG A 62 -4.31 17.59 0.72
C ARG A 62 -5.80 17.52 0.36
N GLU A 63 -6.41 18.61 -0.08
CA GLU A 63 -7.85 18.63 -0.39
C GLU A 63 -8.13 17.72 -1.59
N TYR A 64 -7.26 17.77 -2.61
CA TYR A 64 -7.30 16.87 -3.75
C TYR A 64 -7.12 15.40 -3.29
N ALA A 65 -6.16 15.12 -2.42
CA ALA A 65 -5.96 13.77 -1.88
C ALA A 65 -7.19 13.26 -1.16
N MET A 66 -7.76 14.04 -0.24
CA MET A 66 -8.93 13.67 0.55
C MET A 66 -10.16 13.43 -0.33
N TRP A 67 -10.36 14.26 -1.36
CA TRP A 67 -11.42 14.06 -2.35
C TRP A 67 -11.26 12.74 -3.12
N GLN A 68 -10.03 12.40 -3.54
CA GLN A 68 -9.77 11.14 -4.23
C GLN A 68 -9.99 9.92 -3.32
N LEU A 69 -9.63 10.02 -2.04
CA LEU A 69 -9.89 8.96 -1.06
C LEU A 69 -11.39 8.76 -0.80
N ALA A 70 -12.15 9.85 -0.74
CA ALA A 70 -13.62 9.77 -0.65
C ALA A 70 -14.22 9.11 -1.92
N CYS A 71 -13.71 9.47 -3.10
CA CYS A 71 -14.10 8.85 -4.37
C CYS A 71 -13.79 7.35 -4.44
N ALA A 72 -12.68 6.94 -3.83
CA ALA A 72 -12.27 5.55 -3.74
C ALA A 72 -13.15 4.75 -2.78
N ARG A 73 -13.51 5.32 -1.62
CA ARG A 73 -14.48 4.70 -0.68
C ARG A 73 -15.89 4.57 -1.25
N ALA A 74 -16.28 5.45 -2.17
CA ALA A 74 -17.53 5.34 -2.91
C ALA A 74 -17.51 4.21 -3.97
N THR A 75 -16.37 3.55 -4.14
CA THR A 75 -16.21 2.42 -5.05
C THR A 75 -16.36 1.14 -4.23
N ASP A 76 -17.17 0.19 -4.70
CA ASP A 76 -17.41 -1.11 -4.06
C ASP A 76 -16.16 -2.02 -4.21
N ASP A 77 -15.05 -1.64 -3.59
CA ASP A 77 -13.80 -2.37 -3.61
C ASP A 77 -13.15 -2.40 -2.22
N PRO A 78 -13.11 -3.58 -1.58
CA PRO A 78 -12.57 -3.71 -0.24
C PRO A 78 -11.04 -3.50 -0.18
N GLU A 79 -10.30 -3.82 -1.24
CA GLU A 79 -8.85 -3.61 -1.31
C GLU A 79 -8.52 -2.13 -1.45
N LEU A 80 -9.25 -1.44 -2.34
CA LEU A 80 -9.12 0.01 -2.51
C LEU A 80 -9.56 0.76 -1.24
N GLU A 81 -10.61 0.30 -0.55
CA GLU A 81 -11.08 0.88 0.71
C GLU A 81 -10.01 0.76 1.82
N ALA A 82 -9.36 -0.40 1.93
CA ALA A 82 -8.28 -0.62 2.89
C ALA A 82 -7.08 0.30 2.64
N ILE A 83 -6.67 0.45 1.37
CA ILE A 83 -5.60 1.36 0.95
C ILE A 83 -6.01 2.82 1.21
N ALA A 84 -7.24 3.19 0.86
CA ALA A 84 -7.74 4.54 1.06
C ALA A 84 -7.77 4.92 2.54
N THR A 85 -8.14 4.00 3.43
CA THR A 85 -8.16 4.21 4.88
C THR A 85 -6.75 4.45 5.44
N ARG A 86 -5.73 3.73 4.94
CA ARG A 86 -4.33 3.97 5.33
C ARG A 86 -3.81 5.31 4.84
N LEU A 87 -4.12 5.69 3.60
CA LEU A 87 -3.77 7.01 3.07
C LEU A 87 -4.49 8.13 3.82
N PHE A 88 -5.74 7.90 4.23
CA PHE A 88 -6.50 8.89 5.00
C PHE A 88 -5.78 9.22 6.31
N ALA A 89 -5.33 8.22 7.06
CA ALA A 89 -4.55 8.44 8.28
C ALA A 89 -3.26 9.22 8.02
N TYR A 90 -2.58 8.97 6.89
CA TYR A 90 -1.37 9.71 6.50
C TYR A 90 -1.66 11.19 6.19
N PHE A 91 -2.70 11.49 5.42
CA PHE A 91 -3.05 12.87 5.06
C PHE A 91 -3.76 13.62 6.19
N ASP A 92 -4.38 12.90 7.13
CA ASP A 92 -5.01 13.49 8.31
C ASP A 92 -3.98 13.91 9.38
N ASP A 93 -2.78 13.34 9.35
CA ASP A 93 -1.72 13.72 10.29
C ASP A 93 -1.27 15.19 10.05
N PRO A 94 -1.43 16.09 11.04
CA PRO A 94 -1.02 17.48 10.93
C PRO A 94 0.50 17.65 10.72
N GLN A 95 1.31 16.65 11.05
CA GLN A 95 2.77 16.69 10.84
C GLN A 95 3.17 16.57 9.36
N HIS A 96 2.27 16.11 8.49
CA HIS A 96 2.46 16.04 7.05
C HIS A 96 1.80 17.20 6.29
N SER A 97 0.84 17.90 6.91
CA SER A 97 0.21 19.10 6.35
C SER A 97 0.88 20.41 6.78
N ALA A 98 1.60 20.41 7.91
CA ALA A 98 2.35 21.56 8.37
C ALA A 98 3.78 21.53 7.83
N MET A 99 4.06 22.32 6.78
CA MET A 99 5.38 22.94 6.75
C MET A 99 5.56 23.67 8.08
N PRO A 100 6.61 23.39 8.87
CA PRO A 100 6.96 24.30 9.93
C PRO A 100 7.35 25.59 9.22
N VAL A 101 6.49 26.61 9.30
CA VAL A 101 6.94 27.99 9.11
C VAL A 101 7.91 28.24 10.26
N LEU A 102 9.17 27.89 10.00
CA LEU A 102 10.27 28.18 10.87
C LEU A 102 10.32 29.71 10.92
N GLY A 103 9.82 30.26 12.02
CA GLY A 103 9.90 31.68 12.32
C GLY A 103 11.33 32.13 12.10
N THR A 104 11.51 33.01 11.13
CA THR A 104 12.79 33.69 10.92
C THR A 104 12.58 35.16 11.25
N ALA A 105 13.24 35.53 12.35
CA ALA A 105 13.58 36.87 12.84
C ALA A 105 12.45 37.72 13.44
#